data_AF-A0A101KRZ7-F1
#
_entry.id   AF-A0A101KRZ7-F1
#
_cell.length_a   1.000
_cell.length_b   1.000
_cell.length_c   1.000
_cell.angle_alpha   90.00
_cell.angle_beta   90.00
_cell.angle_gamma   90.00
#
_symmetry.space_group_name_H-M   'P 1'
#
loop_
_entity.id
_entity.type
_entity.pdbx_description
1 polymer ?
#
loop_
_entity_poly.entity_id
_entity_poly.type
_entity_poly.pdbx_seq_one_letter_code
_entity_poly.pdbx_strand_id
1 'polypeptide(L)'
;MISGGVRIHLDEKTFLLLGGESIRIDPLRRHKIEALDSGAVMQTVWWHSRTAFEEAISTEEATAKDRPLLLVPAMLTPNGHMHVGHASGPFLHADVLRRIAETGGREVFVLQGTHGHLEHIAVAADAAGLEYYQLAEKNTAAFQEALDRLNAVPDIFLGTEPDRRGKAVVLEVFKRLCSKGLIAEREHLVPYDVESGRFRVEAFVHGKCPYCGGYASGHECEDCGALVLDAELQDPVDLKGRSLERRPLKRLFLNLAPMHDALESFASRSFLPIYAKHYIESWLCRGLPEVCISNPKREDSGFQSRD
;
A
#
# COMPACT_ATOMS: atom_id res chain seq x y z
N MET A 1 1.73 -5.81 -40.74
CA MET A 1 1.11 -5.78 -42.10
C MET A 1 -0.39 -5.81 -41.90
N ILE A 2 -1.14 -4.98 -42.63
CA ILE A 2 -2.60 -4.86 -42.48
C ILE A 2 -3.29 -5.33 -43.77
N SER A 3 -4.42 -6.03 -43.68
CA SER A 3 -5.44 -6.11 -44.74
C SER A 3 -6.61 -5.20 -44.35
N GLY A 4 -7.24 -4.51 -45.31
CA GLY A 4 -8.28 -3.51 -45.01
C GLY A 4 -7.73 -2.15 -44.55
N GLY A 5 -8.60 -1.27 -44.05
CA GLY A 5 -8.23 0.06 -43.55
C GLY A 5 -8.29 0.16 -42.03
N VAL A 6 -7.27 0.77 -41.41
CA VAL A 6 -7.25 1.07 -39.97
C VAL A 6 -6.84 2.51 -39.70
N ARG A 7 -7.44 3.14 -38.69
CA ARG A 7 -7.02 4.42 -38.15
C ARG A 7 -6.26 4.20 -36.85
N ILE A 8 -5.06 4.74 -36.77
CA ILE A 8 -4.19 4.64 -35.59
C ILE A 8 -4.01 6.02 -35.00
N HIS A 9 -4.47 6.21 -33.78
CA HIS A 9 -4.12 7.36 -32.94
C HIS A 9 -2.88 6.99 -32.16
N LEU A 10 -1.79 7.74 -32.32
CA LEU A 10 -0.53 7.56 -31.63
C LEU A 10 -0.17 8.90 -30.97
N ASP A 11 -0.35 8.96 -29.66
CA ASP A 11 -0.39 10.18 -28.86
C ASP A 11 -1.32 11.24 -29.49
N GLU A 12 -0.80 12.38 -29.93
CA GLU A 12 -1.58 13.47 -30.53
C GLU A 12 -1.70 13.36 -32.06
N LYS A 13 -1.09 12.34 -32.68
CA LYS A 13 -1.10 12.17 -34.13
C LYS A 13 -2.06 11.07 -34.54
N THR A 14 -2.73 11.26 -35.67
CA THR A 14 -3.61 10.26 -36.26
C THR A 14 -3.07 9.85 -37.62
N PHE A 15 -2.97 8.54 -37.84
CA PHE A 15 -2.51 7.91 -39.05
C PHE A 15 -3.63 7.05 -39.64
N LEU A 16 -3.74 7.07 -40.97
CA LEU A 16 -4.58 6.15 -41.72
C LEU A 16 -3.65 5.15 -42.40
N LEU A 17 -3.87 3.84 -42.17
CA LEU A 17 -3.15 2.77 -42.83
C LEU A 17 -4.11 1.93 -43.66
N LEU A 18 -3.70 1.64 -44.88
CA LEU A 18 -4.41 0.80 -45.85
C LEU A 18 -3.73 -0.56 -46.00
N GLY A 19 -4.39 -1.45 -46.75
CA GLY A 19 -3.90 -2.81 -46.99
C GLY A 19 -2.48 -2.82 -47.56
N GLY A 20 -1.59 -3.58 -46.92
CA GLY A 20 -0.17 -3.71 -47.27
C GLY A 20 0.75 -2.72 -46.54
N GLU A 21 0.21 -1.70 -45.87
CA GLU A 21 1.02 -0.71 -45.16
C GLU A 21 1.46 -1.21 -43.77
N SER A 22 2.47 -0.53 -43.22
CA SER A 22 2.97 -0.79 -41.86
C SER A 22 3.40 0.51 -41.18
N ILE A 23 3.28 0.54 -39.86
CA ILE A 23 3.79 1.61 -39.01
C ILE A 23 4.65 1.02 -37.90
N ARG A 24 5.68 1.76 -37.50
CA ARG A 24 6.47 1.46 -36.31
C ARG A 24 5.92 2.27 -35.14
N ILE A 25 5.61 1.58 -34.04
CA ILE A 25 5.25 2.20 -32.77
C ILE A 25 6.39 1.91 -31.80
N ASP A 26 7.05 2.96 -31.31
CA ASP A 26 8.09 2.79 -30.29
C ASP A 26 7.47 2.37 -28.95
N PRO A 27 8.23 1.69 -28.07
CA PRO A 27 7.73 1.24 -26.77
C PRO A 27 7.11 2.37 -25.95
N LEU A 28 6.09 2.04 -25.15
CA LEU A 28 5.44 2.94 -24.18
C LEU A 28 4.69 4.14 -24.78
N ARG A 29 4.52 4.22 -26.10
CA ARG A 29 3.69 5.25 -26.76
C ARG A 29 2.20 4.91 -26.60
N ARG A 30 1.37 5.90 -26.23
CA ARG A 30 -0.08 5.71 -26.09
C ARG A 30 -0.68 5.57 -27.48
N HIS A 31 -1.47 4.53 -27.70
CA HIS A 31 -2.12 4.35 -28.99
C HIS A 31 -3.51 3.73 -28.89
N LYS A 32 -4.36 4.09 -29.86
CA LYS A 32 -5.67 3.50 -30.12
C LYS A 32 -5.75 3.13 -31.59
N ILE A 33 -6.23 1.93 -31.89
CA ILE A 33 -6.36 1.42 -33.26
C ILE A 33 -7.84 1.15 -33.52
N GLU A 34 -8.37 1.74 -34.58
CA GLU A 34 -9.76 1.60 -35.01
C GLU A 34 -9.80 0.93 -36.39
N ALA A 35 -10.47 -0.21 -36.51
CA ALA A 35 -10.77 -0.78 -37.80
C ALA A 35 -11.80 0.09 -38.53
N LEU A 36 -11.55 0.39 -39.81
CA LEU A 36 -12.47 1.19 -40.64
C LEU A 36 -13.47 0.32 -41.41
N ASP A 37 -13.19 -0.98 -41.49
CA ASP A 37 -14.07 -1.98 -42.07
C ASP A 37 -14.02 -3.27 -41.24
N SER A 38 -15.05 -4.10 -41.37
CA SER A 38 -15.19 -5.34 -40.61
C SER A 38 -14.25 -6.47 -41.04
N GLY A 39 -13.47 -6.27 -42.10
CA GLY A 39 -12.53 -7.27 -42.65
C GLY A 39 -11.06 -6.96 -42.34
N ALA A 40 -10.79 -5.93 -41.54
CA ALA A 40 -9.44 -5.49 -41.29
C ALA A 40 -8.67 -6.49 -40.41
N VAL A 41 -7.54 -7.02 -40.91
CA VAL A 41 -6.64 -7.91 -40.17
C VAL A 41 -5.31 -7.20 -40.00
N MET A 42 -4.87 -7.03 -38.76
CA MET A 42 -3.59 -6.41 -38.44
C MET A 42 -2.64 -7.43 -37.82
N GLN A 43 -1.48 -7.62 -38.44
CA GLN A 43 -0.39 -8.39 -37.88
C GLN A 43 0.59 -7.45 -37.17
N THR A 44 0.71 -7.61 -35.85
CA THR A 44 1.70 -6.92 -35.02
C THR A 44 2.93 -7.81 -34.85
N VAL A 45 4.12 -7.26 -35.13
CA VAL A 45 5.39 -7.92 -34.87
C VAL A 45 6.14 -7.10 -33.85
N TRP A 46 6.40 -7.70 -32.69
CA TRP A 46 7.23 -7.11 -31.64
C TRP A 46 8.64 -7.67 -31.76
N TRP A 47 9.63 -6.78 -31.82
CA TRP A 47 11.02 -7.18 -31.65
C TRP A 47 11.69 -6.26 -30.64
N HIS A 48 12.52 -6.84 -29.79
CA HIS A 48 13.31 -6.11 -28.82
C HIS A 48 14.67 -5.84 -29.44
N SER A 49 15.06 -4.56 -29.58
CA SER A 49 16.45 -4.24 -29.90
C SER A 49 17.28 -4.56 -28.67
N ARG A 50 18.12 -5.60 -28.79
CA ARG A 50 19.04 -6.00 -27.72
C ARG A 50 19.92 -4.83 -27.31
N THR A 51 20.38 -4.03 -28.27
CA THR A 51 21.17 -2.82 -28.03
C THR A 51 20.38 -1.73 -27.30
N ALA A 52 19.12 -1.48 -27.65
CA ALA A 52 18.30 -0.48 -26.94
C ALA A 52 17.94 -0.93 -25.52
N PHE A 53 17.78 -2.24 -25.31
CA PHE A 53 17.62 -2.83 -23.98
C PHE A 53 18.90 -2.69 -23.17
N GLU A 54 20.06 -3.00 -23.76
CA GLU A 54 21.38 -2.82 -23.16
C GLU A 54 21.66 -1.34 -22.83
N GLU A 55 21.27 -0.39 -23.69
CA GLU A 55 21.38 1.06 -23.46
C GLU A 55 20.45 1.58 -22.34
N ALA A 56 19.21 1.07 -22.27
CA ALA A 56 18.27 1.42 -21.21
C ALA A 56 18.68 0.84 -19.84
N ILE A 57 19.42 -0.27 -19.84
CA ILE A 57 20.05 -0.81 -18.63
C ILE A 57 21.37 -0.09 -18.32
N SER A 58 22.03 0.51 -19.33
CA SER A 58 23.29 1.25 -19.15
C SER A 58 23.11 2.69 -18.65
N THR A 59 21.89 3.21 -18.54
CA THR A 59 21.64 4.45 -17.79
C THR A 59 21.97 4.23 -16.31
N GLU A 60 23.18 4.63 -15.93
CA GLU A 60 23.82 4.49 -14.61
C GLU A 60 23.01 5.03 -13.41
N GLU A 61 21.92 5.77 -13.64
CA GLU A 61 21.16 6.43 -12.59
C GLU A 61 20.45 5.48 -11.60
N ALA A 62 20.14 4.23 -11.99
CA ALA A 62 19.37 3.34 -11.13
C ALA A 62 20.22 2.48 -10.17
N THR A 63 21.52 2.33 -10.41
CA THR A 63 22.40 1.47 -9.59
C THR A 63 23.81 2.04 -9.51
N ALA A 64 23.97 3.23 -8.92
CA ALA A 64 25.29 3.66 -8.46
C ALA A 64 25.83 2.58 -7.50
N LYS A 65 26.76 1.74 -7.98
CA LYS A 65 27.37 0.65 -7.20
C LYS A 65 27.99 1.16 -5.89
N ASP A 66 28.39 2.44 -5.89
CA ASP A 66 29.03 3.12 -4.77
C ASP A 66 28.06 3.53 -3.65
N ARG A 67 26.73 3.41 -3.85
CA ARG A 67 25.73 3.74 -2.82
C ARG A 67 25.16 2.49 -2.18
N PRO A 68 25.15 2.41 -0.82
CA PRO A 68 24.51 1.30 -0.13
C PRO A 68 23.05 1.13 -0.54
N LEU A 69 22.59 -0.11 -0.63
CA LEU A 69 21.21 -0.46 -0.89
C LEU A 69 20.49 -0.73 0.43
N LEU A 70 19.43 0.02 0.73
CA LEU A 70 18.55 -0.30 1.85
C LEU A 70 17.32 -1.04 1.31
N LEU A 71 17.14 -2.29 1.72
CA LEU A 71 15.97 -3.10 1.46
C LEU A 71 15.03 -3.04 2.67
N VAL A 72 13.78 -2.64 2.44
CA VAL A 72 12.75 -2.56 3.48
C VAL A 72 11.56 -3.41 3.04
N PRO A 73 11.62 -4.75 3.20
CA PRO A 73 10.45 -5.60 3.03
C PRO A 73 9.30 -5.16 3.95
N ALA A 74 8.07 -5.47 3.57
CA ALA A 74 6.89 -5.13 4.38
C ALA A 74 7.01 -5.70 5.80
N MET A 75 6.70 -4.89 6.81
CA MET A 75 6.70 -5.32 8.21
C MET A 75 5.38 -6.04 8.54
N LEU A 76 5.44 -7.08 9.37
CA LEU A 76 4.26 -7.85 9.73
C LEU A 76 3.50 -7.23 10.89
N THR A 77 2.18 -7.32 10.83
CA THR A 77 1.35 -7.19 12.03
C THR A 77 1.57 -8.42 12.92
N PRO A 78 2.05 -8.29 14.16
CA PRO A 78 2.31 -9.40 15.07
C PRO A 78 1.03 -9.89 15.78
N ASN A 79 -0.09 -10.01 15.06
CA ASN A 79 -1.36 -10.52 15.58
C ASN A 79 -1.53 -12.03 15.41
N GLY A 80 -0.60 -12.71 14.75
CA GLY A 80 -0.61 -14.16 14.57
C GLY A 80 0.69 -14.69 13.97
N HIS A 81 0.66 -15.96 13.55
CA HIS A 81 1.81 -16.62 12.92
C HIS A 81 2.01 -16.18 11.47
N MET A 82 3.26 -16.18 11.03
CA MET A 82 3.63 -15.98 9.64
C MET A 82 3.15 -17.16 8.76
N HIS A 83 2.61 -16.88 7.58
CA HIS A 83 2.24 -17.89 6.58
C HIS A 83 3.14 -17.83 5.33
N VAL A 84 2.97 -18.79 4.40
CA VAL A 84 3.80 -18.91 3.19
C VAL A 84 3.81 -17.67 2.30
N GLY A 85 2.70 -16.92 2.24
CA GLY A 85 2.64 -15.64 1.51
C GLY A 85 3.64 -14.59 2.02
N HIS A 86 3.84 -14.49 3.34
CA HIS A 86 4.84 -13.58 3.91
C HIS A 86 6.26 -14.03 3.57
N ALA A 87 6.53 -15.34 3.67
CA ALA A 87 7.84 -15.91 3.35
C ALA A 87 8.18 -15.72 1.86
N SER A 88 7.32 -16.20 0.97
CA SER A 88 7.53 -16.20 -0.49
C SER A 88 7.45 -14.82 -1.11
N GLY A 89 6.65 -13.91 -0.54
CA GLY A 89 6.48 -12.55 -1.04
C GLY A 89 7.62 -11.64 -0.60
N PRO A 90 7.45 -10.84 0.45
CA PRO A 90 8.43 -9.80 0.80
C PRO A 90 9.80 -10.34 1.25
N PHE A 91 9.87 -11.46 1.98
CA PHE A 91 11.11 -11.82 2.69
C PHE A 91 12.12 -12.55 1.83
N LEU A 92 11.73 -13.65 1.18
CA LEU A 92 12.63 -14.36 0.27
C LEU A 92 13.01 -13.50 -0.94
N HIS A 93 12.11 -12.65 -1.43
CA HIS A 93 12.48 -11.69 -2.49
C HIS A 93 13.55 -10.69 -2.01
N ALA A 94 13.42 -10.13 -0.80
CA ALA A 94 14.43 -9.24 -0.26
C ALA A 94 15.78 -9.96 -0.05
N ASP A 95 15.78 -11.19 0.46
CA ASP A 95 17.00 -11.99 0.63
C ASP A 95 17.68 -12.32 -0.72
N VAL A 96 16.91 -12.73 -1.73
CA VAL A 96 17.45 -12.98 -3.08
C VAL A 96 18.05 -11.70 -3.68
N LEU A 97 17.35 -10.56 -3.55
CA LEU A 97 17.86 -9.27 -4.02
C LEU A 97 19.14 -8.85 -3.30
N ARG A 98 19.20 -9.06 -1.98
CA ARG A 98 20.42 -8.83 -1.18
C ARG A 98 21.59 -9.61 -1.73
N ARG A 99 21.44 -10.94 -1.90
CA ARG A 99 22.51 -11.83 -2.38
C ARG A 99 23.00 -11.46 -3.77
N ILE A 100 22.08 -11.10 -4.68
CA ILE A 100 22.42 -10.66 -6.04
C ILE A 100 23.23 -9.35 -5.98
N ALA A 101 22.79 -8.37 -5.19
CA ALA A 101 23.46 -7.09 -5.07
C ALA A 101 24.84 -7.21 -4.41
N GLU A 102 24.96 -8.01 -3.34
CA GLU A 102 26.23 -8.29 -2.66
C GLU A 102 27.22 -9.01 -3.58
N THR A 103 26.76 -10.00 -4.36
CA THR A 103 27.58 -10.68 -5.38
C THR A 103 28.07 -9.69 -6.45
N GLY A 104 27.29 -8.65 -6.73
CA GLY A 104 27.66 -7.54 -7.63
C GLY A 104 28.63 -6.52 -7.02
N GLY A 105 29.05 -6.71 -5.76
CA GLY A 105 29.97 -5.84 -5.03
C GLY A 105 29.30 -4.65 -4.32
N ARG A 106 27.98 -4.65 -4.16
CA ARG A 106 27.23 -3.56 -3.53
C ARG A 106 27.02 -3.85 -2.04
N GLU A 107 27.21 -2.83 -1.19
CA GLU A 107 26.82 -2.91 0.22
C GLU A 107 25.28 -2.89 0.34
N VAL A 108 24.72 -3.81 1.12
CA VAL A 108 23.27 -3.95 1.30
C VAL A 108 22.93 -4.03 2.78
N PHE A 109 21.87 -3.33 3.18
CA PHE A 109 21.25 -3.40 4.50
C PHE A 109 19.78 -3.80 4.35
N VAL A 110 19.33 -4.76 5.14
CA VAL A 110 17.94 -5.18 5.24
C VAL A 110 17.38 -4.69 6.57
N LEU A 111 16.38 -3.82 6.50
CA LEU A 111 15.62 -3.35 7.64
C LEU A 111 14.28 -4.09 7.69
N GLN A 112 14.00 -4.71 8.81
CA GLN A 112 12.73 -5.38 9.06
C GLN A 112 12.19 -5.03 10.45
N GLY A 113 10.97 -5.42 10.76
CA GLY A 113 10.37 -5.27 12.07
C GLY A 113 8.92 -5.75 12.10
N THR A 114 8.19 -5.36 13.15
CA THR A 114 6.76 -5.62 13.28
C THR A 114 5.97 -4.33 13.50
N HIS A 115 4.76 -4.28 12.92
CA HIS A 115 3.81 -3.18 13.10
C HIS A 115 3.04 -3.34 14.40
N GLY A 116 3.64 -2.94 15.52
CA GLY A 116 3.12 -3.17 16.86
C GLY A 116 1.97 -2.27 17.35
N HIS A 117 1.31 -1.49 16.49
CA HIS A 117 0.31 -0.47 16.91
C HIS A 117 -1.06 -0.57 16.23
N LEU A 118 -1.38 -1.74 15.68
CA LEU A 118 -2.62 -1.95 14.93
C LEU A 118 -3.69 -2.61 15.81
N GLU A 119 -4.94 -2.20 15.65
CA GLU A 119 -6.07 -2.72 16.44
C GLU A 119 -6.27 -4.25 16.25
N HIS A 120 -5.78 -4.81 15.15
CA HIS A 120 -5.77 -6.25 14.90
C HIS A 120 -4.97 -7.05 15.95
N ILE A 121 -3.93 -6.47 16.53
CA ILE A 121 -3.19 -7.07 17.66
C ILE A 121 -4.10 -7.12 18.89
N ALA A 122 -4.80 -6.02 19.12
CA ALA A 122 -5.73 -5.85 20.22
C ALA A 122 -6.87 -6.89 20.17
N VAL A 123 -7.47 -7.08 18.99
CA VAL A 123 -8.48 -8.14 18.74
C VAL A 123 -7.91 -9.54 19.02
N ALA A 124 -6.72 -9.84 18.52
CA ALA A 124 -6.09 -11.14 18.72
C ALA A 124 -5.68 -11.37 20.19
N ALA A 125 -5.30 -10.32 20.91
CA ALA A 125 -4.89 -10.37 22.31
C ALA A 125 -6.11 -10.67 23.19
N ASP A 126 -7.23 -9.97 22.95
CA ASP A 126 -8.50 -10.21 23.64
C ASP A 126 -8.98 -11.66 23.40
N ALA A 127 -8.86 -12.18 22.18
CA ALA A 127 -9.22 -13.56 21.84
C ALA A 127 -8.31 -14.61 22.51
N ALA A 128 -7.03 -14.28 22.72
CA ALA A 128 -6.05 -15.16 23.35
C ALA A 128 -6.02 -15.04 24.89
N GLY A 129 -6.74 -14.07 25.47
CA GLY A 129 -6.65 -13.76 26.90
C GLY A 129 -5.26 -13.26 27.33
N LEU A 130 -4.57 -12.52 26.45
CA LEU A 130 -3.24 -11.96 26.68
C LEU A 130 -3.29 -10.43 26.64
N GLU A 131 -2.31 -9.79 27.27
CA GLU A 131 -2.11 -8.34 27.10
C GLU A 131 -1.62 -8.03 25.67
N TYR A 132 -1.93 -6.82 25.19
CA TYR A 132 -1.63 -6.36 23.84
C TYR A 132 -0.17 -6.60 23.43
N TYR A 133 0.79 -6.07 24.20
CA TYR A 133 2.21 -6.21 23.88
C TYR A 133 2.74 -7.60 24.18
N GLN A 134 2.15 -8.34 25.13
CA GLN A 134 2.54 -9.73 25.38
C GLN A 134 2.25 -10.63 24.17
N LEU A 135 1.08 -10.50 23.55
CA LEU A 135 0.76 -11.22 22.31
C LEU A 135 1.72 -10.80 21.19
N ALA A 136 1.90 -9.49 21.01
CA ALA A 136 2.69 -8.96 19.91
C ALA A 136 4.17 -9.36 20.01
N GLU A 137 4.77 -9.32 21.20
CA GLU A 137 6.14 -9.79 21.45
C GLU A 137 6.28 -11.30 21.23
N LYS A 138 5.32 -12.10 21.72
CA LYS A 138 5.29 -13.55 21.49
C LYS A 138 5.30 -13.88 19.99
N ASN A 139 4.46 -13.22 19.20
CA ASN A 139 4.39 -13.45 17.76
C ASN A 139 5.61 -12.87 17.03
N THR A 140 6.19 -11.78 17.52
CA THR A 140 7.43 -11.20 16.97
C THR A 140 8.63 -12.13 17.18
N ALA A 141 8.72 -12.81 18.32
CA ALA A 141 9.73 -13.82 18.57
C ALA A 141 9.59 -15.03 17.60
N ALA A 142 8.36 -15.52 17.42
CA ALA A 142 8.09 -16.59 16.45
C ALA A 142 8.39 -16.17 15.00
N PHE A 143 8.17 -14.89 14.67
CA PHE A 143 8.53 -14.35 13.36
C PHE A 143 10.05 -14.32 13.14
N GLN A 144 10.83 -13.86 14.11
CA GLN A 144 12.30 -13.89 14.03
C GLN A 144 12.84 -15.32 13.88
N GLU A 145 12.32 -16.28 14.65
CA GLU A 145 12.69 -17.70 14.48
C GLU A 145 12.37 -18.21 13.06
N ALA A 146 11.25 -17.78 12.49
CA ALA A 146 10.89 -18.16 11.13
C ALA A 146 11.82 -17.54 10.07
N LEU A 147 12.26 -16.30 10.26
CA LEU A 147 13.28 -15.66 9.40
C LEU A 147 14.63 -16.38 9.48
N ASP A 148 15.04 -16.78 10.67
CA ASP A 148 16.26 -17.58 10.88
C ASP A 148 16.18 -18.91 10.12
N ARG A 149 15.04 -19.60 10.23
CA ARG A 149 14.80 -20.87 9.51
C ARG A 149 14.73 -20.71 7.99
N LEU A 150 14.31 -19.55 7.50
CA LEU A 150 14.32 -19.20 6.08
C LEU A 150 15.70 -18.74 5.59
N ASN A 151 16.66 -18.54 6.51
CA ASN A 151 17.95 -17.91 6.22
C ASN A 151 17.81 -16.51 5.57
N ALA A 152 16.78 -15.77 6.00
CA ALA A 152 16.42 -14.44 5.51
C ALA A 152 16.49 -13.40 6.65
N VAL A 153 17.59 -13.44 7.41
CA VAL A 153 17.79 -12.63 8.62
C VAL A 153 18.12 -11.18 8.23
N PRO A 154 17.42 -10.18 8.79
CA PRO A 154 17.69 -8.77 8.53
C PRO A 154 18.90 -8.27 9.31
N ASP A 155 19.52 -7.19 8.84
CA ASP A 155 20.63 -6.53 9.56
C ASP A 155 20.12 -5.68 10.73
N ILE A 156 18.89 -5.15 10.62
CA ILE A 156 18.23 -4.38 11.65
C ILE A 156 16.81 -4.90 11.82
N PHE A 157 16.44 -5.22 13.06
CA PHE A 157 15.07 -5.58 13.43
C PHE A 157 14.48 -4.53 14.37
N LEU A 158 13.44 -3.81 13.91
CA LEU A 158 12.68 -2.88 14.73
C LEU A 158 11.69 -3.66 15.59
N GLY A 159 11.78 -3.46 16.91
CA GLY A 159 10.89 -4.09 17.87
C GLY A 159 9.44 -3.59 17.75
N THR A 160 8.53 -4.37 18.33
CA THR A 160 7.09 -4.10 18.36
C THR A 160 6.74 -2.76 19.00
N GLU A 161 7.36 -2.46 20.14
CA GLU A 161 7.19 -1.16 20.81
C GLU A 161 8.28 -0.19 20.32
N PRO A 162 7.92 1.05 19.94
CA PRO A 162 8.85 2.01 19.39
C PRO A 162 9.71 2.54 20.53
N ASP A 163 11.02 2.57 20.27
CA ASP A 163 11.95 3.20 21.18
C ASP A 163 11.74 4.73 21.25
N ARG A 164 12.48 5.38 22.13
CA ARG A 164 12.43 6.85 22.31
C ARG A 164 12.68 7.60 20.99
N ARG A 165 13.56 7.08 20.13
CA ARG A 165 13.92 7.74 18.87
C ARG A 165 12.80 7.59 17.84
N GLY A 166 12.20 6.41 17.73
CA GLY A 166 11.03 6.16 16.90
C GLY A 166 9.86 7.07 17.27
N LYS A 167 9.55 7.17 18.57
CA LYS A 167 8.53 8.11 19.07
C LYS A 167 8.86 9.57 18.69
N ALA A 168 10.12 9.98 18.84
CA ALA A 168 10.55 11.34 18.47
C ALA A 168 10.39 11.64 16.97
N VAL A 169 10.74 10.68 16.10
CA VAL A 169 10.59 10.83 14.64
C VAL A 169 9.12 10.94 14.24
N VAL A 170 8.24 10.09 14.80
CA VAL A 170 6.79 10.16 14.52
C VAL A 170 6.22 11.52 14.94
N LEU A 171 6.56 12.01 16.14
CA LEU A 171 6.14 13.33 16.62
C LEU A 171 6.68 14.47 15.74
N GLU A 172 7.91 14.35 15.25
CA GLU A 172 8.49 15.33 14.33
C GLU A 172 7.73 15.38 13.00
N VAL A 173 7.47 14.22 12.39
CA VAL A 173 6.70 14.12 11.14
C VAL A 173 5.30 14.69 11.34
N PHE A 174 4.61 14.32 12.42
CA PHE A 174 3.28 14.83 12.74
C PHE A 174 3.28 16.36 12.88
N LYS A 175 4.24 16.94 13.63
CA LYS A 175 4.37 18.40 13.77
C LYS A 175 4.60 19.11 12.43
N ARG A 176 5.40 18.52 11.53
CA ARG A 176 5.63 19.05 10.18
C ARG A 176 4.38 19.01 9.31
N LEU A 177 3.56 17.97 9.44
CA LEU A 177 2.28 17.89 8.73
C LEU A 177 1.30 18.94 9.26
N CYS A 178 1.21 19.11 10.58
CA CYS A 178 0.39 20.16 11.20
C CYS A 178 0.84 21.57 10.77
N SER A 179 2.15 21.86 10.78
CA SER A 179 2.65 23.19 10.40
C SER A 179 2.42 23.54 8.93
N LYS A 180 2.25 22.52 8.08
CA LYS A 180 1.87 22.68 6.66
C LYS A 180 0.35 22.76 6.45
N GLY A 181 -0.46 22.69 7.51
CA GLY A 181 -1.92 22.69 7.41
C GLY A 181 -2.49 21.43 6.74
N LEU A 182 -1.74 20.32 6.72
CA LEU A 182 -2.19 19.05 6.13
C LEU A 182 -3.02 18.21 7.10
N ILE A 183 -3.12 18.61 8.36
CA ILE A 183 -3.87 17.89 9.39
C ILE A 183 -5.09 18.70 9.78
N ALA A 184 -6.26 18.07 9.77
CA ALA A 184 -7.51 18.72 10.10
C ALA A 184 -8.37 17.85 11.03
N GLU A 185 -9.07 18.49 11.97
CA GLU A 185 -10.07 17.82 12.80
C GLU A 185 -11.39 17.70 12.02
N ARG A 186 -12.00 16.52 12.06
CA ARG A 186 -13.34 16.27 11.51
C ARG A 186 -14.17 15.56 12.56
N GLU A 187 -15.46 15.89 12.60
CA GLU A 187 -16.44 15.19 13.42
C GLU A 187 -17.28 14.27 12.54
N HIS A 188 -17.36 13.00 12.92
CA HIS A 188 -18.17 12.01 12.22
C HIS A 188 -19.06 11.24 13.20
N LEU A 189 -20.15 10.66 12.70
CA LEU A 189 -21.00 9.73 13.43
C LEU A 189 -20.37 8.33 13.39
N VAL A 190 -19.53 8.01 14.36
CA VAL A 190 -18.73 6.78 14.42
C VAL A 190 -19.50 5.67 15.14
N PRO A 191 -19.36 4.39 14.73
CA PRO A 191 -19.94 3.25 15.42
C PRO A 191 -19.57 3.20 16.91
N TYR A 192 -20.56 2.97 17.76
CA TYR A 192 -20.46 3.02 19.21
C TYR A 192 -21.22 1.85 19.83
N ASP A 193 -20.53 1.09 20.68
CA ASP A 193 -21.08 -0.01 21.47
C ASP A 193 -21.53 0.54 22.82
N VAL A 194 -22.85 0.55 23.02
CA VAL A 194 -23.49 1.07 24.24
C VAL A 194 -23.15 0.23 25.47
N GLU A 195 -23.02 -1.08 25.30
CA GLU A 195 -22.78 -1.98 26.44
C GLU A 195 -21.36 -1.83 26.98
N SER A 196 -20.37 -1.71 26.10
CA SER A 196 -18.99 -1.48 26.51
C SER A 196 -18.65 -0.01 26.72
N GLY A 197 -19.52 0.90 26.28
CA GLY A 197 -19.30 2.35 26.35
C GLY A 197 -18.20 2.85 25.41
N ARG A 198 -17.91 2.13 24.31
CA ARG A 198 -16.74 2.38 23.45
C ARG A 198 -17.09 2.60 22.00
N PHE A 199 -16.32 3.47 21.36
CA PHE A 199 -16.28 3.54 19.90
C PHE A 199 -15.65 2.25 19.34
N ARG A 200 -16.20 1.75 18.24
CA ARG A 200 -15.66 0.61 17.50
C ARG A 200 -15.12 1.14 16.18
N VAL A 201 -13.81 1.01 16.00
CA VAL A 201 -13.06 1.50 14.84
C VAL A 201 -12.12 0.42 14.33
N GLU A 202 -11.72 0.55 13.07
CA GLU A 202 -10.83 -0.36 12.35
C GLU A 202 -11.25 -1.83 12.53
N ALA A 203 -10.36 -2.65 13.10
CA ALA A 203 -10.56 -4.08 13.30
C ALA A 203 -11.73 -4.42 14.24
N PHE A 204 -12.24 -3.47 15.04
CA PHE A 204 -13.32 -3.73 15.99
C PHE A 204 -14.73 -3.55 15.43
N VAL A 205 -14.85 -3.13 14.17
CA VAL A 205 -16.13 -2.93 13.50
C VAL A 205 -16.07 -3.49 12.08
N HIS A 206 -17.18 -4.07 11.65
CA HIS A 206 -17.37 -4.45 10.26
C HIS A 206 -18.79 -4.15 9.81
N GLY A 207 -18.99 -4.08 8.50
CA GLY A 207 -20.27 -3.79 7.89
C GLY A 207 -20.19 -3.97 6.38
N LYS A 208 -21.13 -3.36 5.67
CA LYS A 208 -21.11 -3.35 4.21
C LYS A 208 -20.37 -2.12 3.70
N CYS A 209 -19.55 -2.34 2.68
CA CYS A 209 -18.87 -1.29 1.94
C CYS A 209 -19.91 -0.36 1.29
N PRO A 210 -19.81 0.97 1.49
CA PRO A 210 -20.77 1.91 0.92
C PRO A 210 -20.67 2.01 -0.62
N TYR A 211 -19.59 1.52 -1.21
CA TYR A 211 -19.32 1.61 -2.65
C TYR A 211 -19.77 0.39 -3.44
N CYS A 212 -19.54 -0.83 -2.93
CA CYS A 212 -19.86 -2.08 -3.63
C CYS A 212 -20.87 -2.98 -2.90
N GLY A 213 -21.21 -2.68 -1.64
CA GLY A 213 -22.08 -3.52 -0.81
C GLY A 213 -21.42 -4.79 -0.25
N GLY A 214 -20.15 -5.04 -0.61
CA GLY A 214 -19.33 -6.14 -0.12
C GLY A 214 -18.94 -6.00 1.36
N TYR A 215 -18.16 -6.96 1.87
CA TYR A 215 -17.70 -6.90 3.26
C TYR A 215 -16.61 -5.83 3.42
N ALA A 216 -16.69 -5.03 4.48
CA ALA A 216 -15.66 -4.06 4.82
C ALA A 216 -15.49 -3.96 6.34
N SER A 217 -14.23 -3.84 6.77
CA SER A 217 -13.86 -3.26 8.06
C SER A 217 -13.43 -1.81 7.83
N GLY A 218 -13.28 -1.05 8.91
CA GLY A 218 -12.67 0.28 8.80
C GLY A 218 -11.29 0.19 8.17
N HIS A 219 -11.00 1.11 7.24
CA HIS A 219 -9.77 1.31 6.46
C HIS A 219 -9.92 0.99 4.97
N GLU A 220 -10.13 -0.27 4.58
CA GLU A 220 -10.19 -0.69 3.17
C GLU A 220 -11.23 -1.81 2.96
N CYS A 221 -11.94 -1.76 1.82
CA CYS A 221 -12.79 -2.86 1.37
C CYS A 221 -12.00 -3.85 0.50
N GLU A 222 -11.89 -5.09 0.95
CA GLU A 222 -11.13 -6.14 0.25
C GLU A 222 -11.75 -6.54 -1.11
N ASP A 223 -13.04 -6.30 -1.32
CA ASP A 223 -13.74 -6.64 -2.57
C ASP A 223 -13.46 -5.63 -3.70
N CYS A 224 -13.33 -4.34 -3.38
CA CYS A 224 -13.22 -3.27 -4.38
C CYS A 224 -12.01 -2.33 -4.21
N GLY A 225 -11.22 -2.49 -3.15
CA GLY A 225 -10.03 -1.69 -2.85
C GLY A 225 -10.32 -0.23 -2.47
N ALA A 226 -11.59 0.11 -2.18
CA ALA A 226 -11.96 1.45 -1.74
C ALA A 226 -11.52 1.68 -0.30
N LEU A 227 -11.03 2.89 0.00
CA LEU A 227 -10.84 3.31 1.39
C LEU A 227 -12.21 3.60 2.00
N VAL A 228 -12.50 2.96 3.13
CA VAL A 228 -13.79 3.03 3.81
C VAL A 228 -13.56 3.47 5.24
N LEU A 229 -14.09 4.63 5.63
CA LEU A 229 -14.05 5.07 7.01
C LEU A 229 -15.06 4.26 7.84
N ASP A 230 -14.77 4.01 9.13
CA ASP A 230 -15.70 3.32 10.05
C ASP A 230 -17.09 3.97 10.08
N ALA A 231 -17.08 5.30 9.97
CA ALA A 231 -18.29 6.11 9.94
C ALA A 231 -19.12 5.94 8.65
N GLU A 232 -18.55 5.38 7.60
CA GLU A 232 -19.23 5.17 6.31
C GLU A 232 -19.77 3.75 6.14
N LEU A 233 -19.38 2.81 7.02
CA LEU A 233 -19.86 1.42 7.00
C LEU A 233 -21.40 1.37 7.09
N GLN A 234 -22.02 0.67 6.15
CA GLN A 234 -23.46 0.41 6.22
C GLN A 234 -23.72 -0.78 7.16
N ASP A 235 -24.78 -0.70 7.97
CA ASP A 235 -25.15 -1.72 8.97
C ASP A 235 -23.96 -2.14 9.88
N PRO A 236 -23.28 -1.20 10.56
CA PRO A 236 -22.07 -1.53 11.33
C PRO A 236 -22.41 -2.42 12.52
N VAL A 237 -21.66 -3.50 12.65
CA VAL A 237 -21.74 -4.45 13.76
C VAL A 237 -20.38 -4.65 14.42
N ASP A 238 -20.38 -5.06 15.68
CA ASP A 238 -19.16 -5.48 16.37
C ASP A 238 -18.70 -6.88 15.93
N LEU A 239 -17.57 -7.33 16.47
CA LEU A 239 -16.99 -8.66 16.23
C LEU A 239 -17.92 -9.85 16.58
N LYS A 240 -19.00 -9.62 17.33
CA LYS A 240 -20.01 -10.63 17.70
C LYS A 240 -21.27 -10.51 16.85
N GLY A 241 -21.31 -9.62 15.87
CA GLY A 241 -22.45 -9.37 15.00
C GLY A 241 -23.55 -8.52 15.62
N ARG A 242 -23.29 -7.82 16.74
CA ARG A 242 -24.27 -6.94 17.38
C ARG A 242 -24.27 -5.57 16.72
N SER A 243 -25.45 -5.03 16.43
CA SER A 243 -25.62 -3.70 15.85
C SER A 243 -25.03 -2.62 16.74
N LEU A 244 -24.39 -1.63 16.12
CA LEU A 244 -23.78 -0.50 16.82
C LEU A 244 -24.60 0.78 16.65
N GLU A 245 -24.68 1.57 17.72
CA GLU A 245 -25.17 2.95 17.64
C GLU A 245 -24.14 3.82 16.90
N ARG A 246 -24.53 5.05 16.56
CA ARG A 246 -23.60 6.03 16.01
C ARG A 246 -23.57 7.25 16.91
N ARG A 247 -22.37 7.69 17.28
CA ARG A 247 -22.17 8.88 18.13
C ARG A 247 -21.14 9.83 17.52
N PRO A 248 -21.27 11.15 17.73
CA PRO A 248 -20.27 12.11 17.27
C PRO A 248 -18.90 11.82 17.89
N LEU A 249 -17.87 11.76 17.05
CA LEU A 249 -16.48 11.64 17.46
C LEU A 249 -15.60 12.53 16.57
N LYS A 250 -14.76 13.33 17.22
CA LYS A 250 -13.74 14.13 16.55
C LYS A 250 -12.46 13.32 16.38
N ARG A 251 -11.95 13.28 15.15
CA ARG A 251 -10.68 12.62 14.80
C ARG A 251 -9.85 13.52 13.89
N LEU A 252 -8.55 13.28 13.84
CA LEU A 252 -7.59 13.94 12.98
C LEU A 252 -7.48 13.21 11.64
N PHE A 253 -7.45 13.99 10.57
CA PHE A 253 -7.36 13.53 9.20
C PHE A 253 -6.19 14.19 8.49
N LEU A 254 -5.46 13.40 7.71
CA LEU A 254 -4.48 13.87 6.75
C LEU A 254 -5.20 14.24 5.45
N ASN A 255 -5.17 15.52 5.10
CA ASN A 255 -5.69 16.02 3.83
C ASN A 255 -4.64 15.86 2.74
N LEU A 256 -4.86 14.91 1.83
CA LEU A 256 -3.96 14.63 0.71
C LEU A 256 -4.21 15.52 -0.51
N ALA A 257 -5.34 16.24 -0.58
CA ALA A 257 -5.67 17.06 -1.74
C ALA A 257 -4.57 18.07 -2.14
N PRO A 258 -3.90 18.77 -1.20
CA PRO A 258 -2.78 19.67 -1.52
C PRO A 258 -1.53 18.96 -2.08
N MET A 259 -1.46 17.63 -2.00
CA MET A 259 -0.33 16.83 -2.47
C MET A 259 -0.55 16.24 -3.86
N HIS A 260 -1.68 16.54 -4.53
CA HIS A 260 -2.05 15.97 -5.83
C HIS A 260 -0.94 16.10 -6.87
N ASP A 261 -0.52 17.32 -7.21
CA ASP A 261 0.52 17.57 -8.22
C ASP A 261 1.85 16.86 -7.89
N ALA A 262 2.21 16.81 -6.61
CA ALA A 262 3.44 16.17 -6.16
C ALA A 262 3.37 14.64 -6.33
N LEU A 263 2.22 14.03 -6.02
CA LEU A 263 1.98 12.60 -6.17
C LEU A 263 1.84 12.21 -7.65
N GLU A 264 1.20 13.03 -8.47
CA GLU A 264 1.14 12.84 -9.92
C GLU A 264 2.54 12.91 -10.55
N SER A 265 3.32 13.95 -10.20
CA SER A 265 4.71 14.07 -10.66
C SER A 265 5.55 12.86 -10.21
N PHE A 266 5.39 12.39 -8.97
CA PHE A 266 6.08 11.19 -8.49
C PHE A 266 5.68 9.94 -9.28
N ALA A 267 4.38 9.69 -9.48
CA ALA A 267 3.88 8.53 -10.19
C ALA A 267 4.29 8.52 -11.67
N SER A 268 4.43 9.69 -12.29
CA SER A 268 4.86 9.82 -13.70
C SER A 268 6.33 9.49 -13.92
N ARG A 269 7.19 9.71 -12.92
CA ARG A 269 8.66 9.55 -13.01
C ARG A 269 9.18 8.26 -12.39
N SER A 270 8.42 7.67 -11.48
CA SER A 270 8.83 6.47 -10.75
C SER A 270 8.62 5.21 -11.58
N PHE A 271 9.57 4.29 -11.49
CA PHE A 271 9.38 2.93 -11.99
C PHE A 271 8.44 2.17 -11.06
N LEU A 272 7.18 2.04 -11.49
CA LEU A 272 6.13 1.33 -10.77
C LEU A 272 5.57 0.20 -11.63
N PRO A 273 5.24 -0.96 -11.06
CA PRO A 273 4.47 -1.98 -11.77
C PRO A 273 3.15 -1.40 -12.32
N ILE A 274 2.72 -1.89 -13.48
CA ILE A 274 1.57 -1.31 -14.21
C ILE A 274 0.28 -1.27 -13.36
N TYR A 275 0.05 -2.28 -12.53
CA TYR A 275 -1.11 -2.33 -11.62
C TYR A 275 -1.05 -1.25 -10.53
N ALA A 276 0.13 -0.98 -9.97
CA ALA A 276 0.32 0.07 -8.98
C ALA A 276 0.11 1.45 -9.62
N LYS A 277 0.59 1.64 -10.85
CA LYS A 277 0.36 2.87 -11.60
C LYS A 277 -1.12 3.12 -11.85
N HIS A 278 -1.85 2.12 -12.34
CA HIS A 278 -3.30 2.23 -12.54
C HIS A 278 -4.07 2.48 -11.24
N TYR A 279 -3.66 1.86 -10.14
CA TYR A 279 -4.26 2.11 -8.83
C TYR A 279 -4.08 3.57 -8.40
N ILE A 280 -2.86 4.11 -8.50
CA ILE A 280 -2.56 5.52 -8.16
C ILE A 280 -3.32 6.49 -9.09
N GLU A 281 -3.30 6.25 -10.40
CA GLU A 281 -4.05 7.04 -11.38
C GLU A 281 -5.55 7.06 -11.07
N SER A 282 -6.11 5.94 -10.61
CA SER A 282 -7.54 5.88 -10.23
C SER A 282 -7.88 6.83 -9.09
N TRP A 283 -6.99 6.97 -8.10
CA TRP A 283 -7.14 7.91 -6.98
C TRP A 283 -6.93 9.36 -7.40
N LEU A 284 -5.91 9.63 -8.23
CA LEU A 284 -5.65 10.98 -8.74
C LEU A 284 -6.83 11.51 -9.56
N CYS A 285 -7.50 10.66 -10.34
CA CYS A 285 -8.67 11.02 -11.14
C CYS A 285 -9.95 11.25 -10.31
N ARG A 286 -10.14 10.51 -9.22
CA ARG A 286 -11.34 10.61 -8.36
C ARG A 286 -11.24 11.73 -7.33
N GLY A 287 -10.03 12.24 -7.10
CA GLY A 287 -9.72 13.13 -6.00
C GLY A 287 -9.08 12.34 -4.84
N LEU A 288 -8.01 12.90 -4.28
CA LEU A 288 -7.30 12.26 -3.18
C LEU A 288 -8.13 12.33 -1.89
N PRO A 289 -8.23 11.21 -1.14
CA PRO A 289 -9.06 11.14 0.05
C PRO A 289 -8.42 11.85 1.25
N GLU A 290 -9.24 12.20 2.23
CA GLU A 290 -8.73 12.45 3.58
C GLU A 290 -8.53 11.10 4.29
N VAL A 291 -7.37 10.91 4.92
CA VAL A 291 -7.03 9.67 5.63
C VAL A 291 -7.14 9.91 7.12
N CYS A 292 -7.96 9.14 7.84
CA CYS A 292 -8.05 9.22 9.30
C CYS A 292 -6.74 8.71 9.92
N ILE A 293 -6.14 9.47 10.84
CA ILE A 293 -4.83 9.16 11.44
C ILE A 293 -4.85 9.13 12.97
N SER A 294 -6.02 9.22 13.60
CA SER A 294 -6.15 9.15 15.04
C SER A 294 -7.35 8.30 15.43
N ASN A 295 -7.18 7.44 16.43
CA ASN A 295 -8.26 6.66 17.01
C ASN A 295 -8.52 7.10 18.47
N PRO A 296 -9.75 6.87 18.99
CA PRO A 296 -10.04 7.11 20.39
C PRO A 296 -9.14 6.24 21.28
N LYS A 297 -8.71 6.80 22.41
CA LYS A 297 -7.85 6.08 23.36
C LYS A 297 -8.57 4.84 23.89
N ARG A 298 -7.92 3.68 23.80
CA ARG A 298 -8.38 2.43 24.41
C ARG A 298 -7.92 2.40 25.86
N GLU A 299 -8.83 2.54 26.83
CA GLU A 299 -8.50 2.57 28.26
C GLU A 299 -7.81 1.28 28.76
N ASP A 300 -8.02 0.14 28.08
CA ASP A 300 -7.51 -1.19 28.48
C ASP A 300 -6.30 -1.68 27.66
N SER A 301 -5.77 -0.87 26.75
CA SER A 301 -4.79 -1.34 25.76
C SER A 301 -3.40 -1.65 26.31
N GLY A 302 -3.09 -1.40 27.58
CA GLY A 302 -1.70 -1.33 28.03
C GLY A 302 -0.88 -0.23 27.31
N PHE A 303 -1.47 0.46 26.32
CA PHE A 303 -1.02 1.71 25.72
C PHE A 303 -1.22 2.83 26.76
N GLN A 304 -0.52 2.69 27.87
CA GLN A 304 -0.17 3.85 28.66
C GLN A 304 0.74 4.67 27.74
N SER A 305 0.30 5.86 27.35
CA SER A 305 1.22 6.92 26.94
C SER A 305 2.14 7.16 28.14
N ARG A 306 3.20 6.36 28.24
CA ARG A 306 4.36 6.67 29.07
C ARG A 306 5.11 7.71 28.26
N ASP A 307 4.74 8.95 28.59
CA ASP A 307 5.22 10.25 28.13
C ASP A 307 4.87 10.66 26.69
#